data_AF-A0A4Y9L8Y6-F1
#
_entry.id   AF-A0A4Y9L8Y6-F1
#
_cell.length_a   1.000
_cell.length_b   1.000
_cell.length_c   1.000
_cell.angle_alpha   90.00
_cell.angle_beta   90.00
_cell.angle_gamma   90.00
#
_symmetry.space_group_name_H-M   'P 1'
#
loop_
_entity.id
_entity.type
_entity.pdbx_description
1 polymer ?
#
loop_
_entity_poly.entity_id
_entity_poly.type
_entity_poly.pdbx_seq_one_letter_code
_entity_poly.pdbx_strand_id
1 'polypeptide(L)'
;MRFKSVLIAALLLAPTAALAAPGIVTVSTGLRAGPGAGFPLVDRIPGGARVNIHGCLRGNAWCDVSFSDDRGWVSSQYLEYLYRNHYVYLPDYADVIDVPVVPFVLTSYWSNYYSGRPWYRRHAYWNSYWSSHRSIATRMTLDPRAARIGRAATRDAAVALEREGVRGKGATISGRNAANARPDAAIATRDAAIAKRDATITKRDAAPAADRARAGRSERIAHERTNVQTRNPRDGQARMMHERAASPAAVRAQPMARAHEAPRVSAAPAARSATPHVARPNVSHGAPMNARAQMPAPRAAAPATSHGGGGAPHVNAAPRGGGAPASGPGGGHQKH
;
A
#
# COMPACT_ATOMS: atom_id res chain seq x y z
N MET A 1 68.55 8.02 -8.88
CA MET A 1 67.53 9.04 -8.51
C MET A 1 66.15 8.57 -8.97
N ARG A 2 65.18 8.56 -8.05
CA ARG A 2 63.74 8.89 -8.24
C ARG A 2 62.91 8.13 -9.30
N PHE A 3 62.41 6.93 -8.95
CA PHE A 3 61.23 6.32 -9.61
C PHE A 3 60.24 5.71 -8.60
N LYS A 4 59.92 6.44 -7.53
CA LYS A 4 58.95 6.00 -6.50
C LYS A 4 57.99 7.13 -6.15
N SER A 5 57.28 7.69 -7.13
CA SER A 5 56.31 8.77 -6.85
C SER A 5 55.09 8.81 -7.79
N VAL A 6 54.95 7.93 -8.77
CA VAL A 6 53.87 8.06 -9.79
C VAL A 6 52.59 7.29 -9.44
N LEU A 7 52.59 6.42 -8.43
CA LEU A 7 51.43 5.54 -8.14
C LEU A 7 50.37 6.10 -7.17
N ILE A 8 50.54 7.30 -6.60
CA ILE A 8 49.59 7.84 -5.59
C ILE A 8 48.58 8.84 -6.19
N ALA A 9 48.80 9.34 -7.42
CA ALA A 9 47.91 10.33 -8.03
C ALA A 9 46.68 9.75 -8.76
N ALA A 10 46.58 8.42 -8.92
CA ALA A 10 45.53 7.79 -9.72
C ALA A 10 44.26 7.39 -8.93
N LEU A 11 44.23 7.54 -7.60
CA LEU A 11 43.12 7.06 -6.76
C LEU A 11 42.05 8.13 -6.42
N LEU A 12 42.17 9.37 -6.91
CA LEU A 12 41.27 10.48 -6.55
C LEU A 12 40.23 10.86 -7.63
N LEU A 13 40.17 10.14 -8.75
CA LEU A 13 39.09 10.28 -9.74
C LEU A 13 38.12 9.09 -9.70
N ALA A 14 37.60 8.75 -8.52
CA ALA A 14 36.38 7.95 -8.48
C ALA A 14 35.24 8.85 -8.98
N PRO A 15 34.57 8.54 -10.11
CA PRO A 15 33.40 9.29 -10.51
C PRO A 15 32.35 9.12 -9.42
N THR A 16 31.90 10.22 -8.82
CA THR A 16 30.72 10.22 -7.96
C THR A 16 29.56 9.72 -8.82
N ALA A 17 29.14 8.47 -8.61
CA ALA A 17 27.93 7.96 -9.22
C ALA A 17 26.81 8.93 -8.84
N ALA A 18 26.15 9.51 -9.84
CA ALA A 18 24.98 10.34 -9.60
C ALA A 18 23.93 9.46 -8.90
N LEU A 19 23.75 9.68 -7.59
CA LEU A 19 22.84 8.86 -6.80
C LEU A 19 21.41 9.24 -7.16
N ALA A 20 20.73 8.33 -7.84
CA ALA A 20 19.30 8.45 -8.08
C ALA A 20 18.56 7.96 -6.84
N ALA A 21 17.66 8.77 -6.31
CA ALA A 21 16.84 8.41 -5.18
C ALA A 21 15.50 7.81 -5.65
N PRO A 22 14.98 6.77 -4.98
CA PRO A 22 13.64 6.28 -5.28
C PRO A 22 12.56 7.33 -5.02
N GLY A 23 11.54 7.36 -5.87
CA GLY A 23 10.37 8.21 -5.72
C GLY A 23 9.09 7.50 -6.14
N ILE A 24 7.96 8.13 -5.86
CA ILE A 24 6.62 7.67 -6.27
C ILE A 24 5.89 8.82 -6.96
N VAL A 25 5.18 8.51 -8.05
CA VAL A 25 4.29 9.47 -8.72
C VAL A 25 2.93 9.47 -8.03
N THR A 26 2.45 10.62 -7.56
CA THR A 26 1.19 10.70 -6.79
C THR A 26 -0.06 10.63 -7.67
N VAL A 27 0.02 11.14 -8.89
CA VAL A 27 -1.07 11.12 -9.88
C VAL A 27 -0.52 10.88 -11.27
N SER A 28 -1.32 10.27 -12.15
CA SER A 28 -0.91 10.01 -13.51
C SER A 28 -0.44 11.29 -14.21
N THR A 29 0.81 11.28 -14.68
CA THR A 29 1.48 12.47 -15.20
C THR A 29 2.32 12.13 -16.43
N GLY A 30 2.79 13.16 -17.12
CA GLY A 30 3.62 13.01 -18.30
C GLY A 30 5.11 13.03 -17.96
N LEU A 31 5.86 12.05 -18.44
CA LEU A 31 7.32 12.14 -18.53
C LEU A 31 7.66 12.99 -19.76
N ARG A 32 8.42 14.07 -19.59
CA ARG A 32 8.69 15.04 -20.65
C ARG A 32 10.14 15.07 -21.08
N ALA A 33 10.38 15.49 -22.31
CA ALA A 33 11.74 15.58 -22.85
C ALA A 33 12.56 16.76 -22.28
N GLY A 34 11.97 17.60 -21.43
CA GLY A 34 12.62 18.74 -20.80
C GLY A 34 11.76 19.34 -19.67
N PRO A 35 12.34 20.20 -18.83
CA PRO A 35 11.65 20.84 -17.71
C PRO A 35 10.68 21.92 -18.23
N GLY A 36 9.41 21.55 -18.35
CA GLY A 36 8.36 22.46 -18.78
C GLY A 36 7.19 21.75 -19.45
N ALA A 37 5.98 22.26 -19.26
CA ALA A 37 4.76 21.65 -19.78
C ALA A 37 4.64 21.69 -21.32
N GLY A 38 5.41 22.55 -22.00
CA GLY A 38 5.42 22.61 -23.47
C GLY A 38 6.39 21.63 -24.14
N PHE A 39 7.29 20.98 -23.38
CA PHE A 39 8.15 19.95 -23.96
C PHE A 39 7.34 18.70 -24.39
N PRO A 40 7.80 17.97 -25.43
CA PRO A 40 7.15 16.74 -25.87
C PRO A 40 7.01 15.72 -24.74
N LEU A 41 5.91 14.96 -24.79
CA LEU A 41 5.76 13.77 -23.96
C LEU A 41 6.68 12.66 -24.49
N VAL A 42 7.42 12.07 -23.56
CA VAL A 42 8.27 10.90 -23.75
C VAL A 42 7.43 9.66 -23.48
N ASP A 43 6.72 9.68 -22.33
CA ASP A 43 5.81 8.62 -21.88
C ASP A 43 4.76 9.17 -20.89
N ARG A 44 3.80 8.34 -20.46
CA ARG A 44 2.83 8.60 -19.40
C ARG A 44 3.10 7.68 -18.22
N ILE A 45 3.36 8.28 -17.06
CA ILE A 45 3.59 7.57 -15.81
C ILE A 45 2.27 7.46 -15.04
N PRO A 46 1.80 6.26 -14.66
CA PRO A 46 0.59 6.12 -13.85
C PRO A 46 0.82 6.55 -12.39
N GLY A 47 -0.23 7.01 -11.72
CA GLY A 47 -0.20 7.25 -10.28
C GLY A 47 0.14 5.98 -9.49
N GLY A 48 0.94 6.11 -8.43
CA GLY A 48 1.51 5.02 -7.64
C GLY A 48 2.76 4.37 -8.25
N ALA A 49 3.17 4.75 -9.47
CA ALA A 49 4.37 4.20 -10.08
C ALA A 49 5.64 4.61 -9.34
N ARG A 50 6.57 3.66 -9.23
CA ARG A 50 7.92 3.92 -8.73
C ARG A 50 8.78 4.51 -9.83
N VAL A 51 9.59 5.49 -9.45
CA VAL A 51 10.52 6.16 -10.34
C VAL A 51 11.85 6.38 -9.63
N ASN A 52 12.90 6.69 -10.38
CA ASN A 52 14.18 7.11 -9.80
C ASN A 52 14.41 8.59 -10.12
N ILE A 53 14.53 9.42 -9.08
CA ILE A 53 14.76 10.85 -9.15
C ILE A 53 16.26 11.10 -9.10
N HIS A 54 16.81 11.63 -10.18
CA HIS A 54 18.25 11.88 -10.33
C HIS A 54 18.65 13.27 -9.84
N GLY A 55 17.66 14.16 -9.75
CA GLY A 55 17.83 15.51 -9.24
C GLY A 55 16.70 16.41 -9.72
N CYS A 56 16.68 17.62 -9.21
CA CYS A 56 15.74 18.64 -9.63
C CYS A 56 16.43 19.85 -10.24
N LEU A 57 15.73 20.57 -11.10
CA LEU A 57 16.16 21.86 -11.57
C LEU A 57 16.23 22.82 -10.39
N ARG A 58 17.08 23.86 -10.46
CA ARG A 58 17.07 24.95 -9.47
C ARG A 58 15.64 25.51 -9.33
N GLY A 59 15.20 25.66 -8.08
CA GLY A 59 13.83 26.06 -7.73
C GLY A 59 12.83 24.90 -7.68
N ASN A 60 13.32 23.66 -7.82
CA ASN A 60 12.64 22.41 -7.49
C ASN A 60 11.34 22.11 -8.26
N ALA A 61 10.94 22.92 -9.25
CA ALA A 61 9.66 22.78 -9.97
C ALA A 61 9.59 21.55 -10.88
N TRP A 62 10.75 21.11 -11.38
CA TRP A 62 10.89 19.98 -12.30
C TRP A 62 12.06 19.11 -11.86
N CYS A 63 11.85 17.80 -11.91
CA CYS A 63 12.86 16.82 -11.57
C CYS A 63 13.13 15.88 -12.72
N ASP A 64 14.41 15.56 -12.91
CA ASP A 64 14.89 14.57 -13.84
C ASP A 64 14.73 13.18 -13.22
N VAL A 65 14.03 12.33 -13.96
CA VAL A 65 13.45 11.08 -13.49
C VAL A 65 13.65 10.00 -14.55
N SER A 66 13.98 8.79 -14.13
CA SER A 66 13.82 7.61 -14.98
C SER A 66 12.61 6.79 -14.56
N PHE A 67 11.83 6.37 -15.54
CA PHE A 67 10.68 5.50 -15.40
C PHE A 67 10.72 4.48 -16.54
N SER A 68 10.66 3.19 -16.20
CA SER A 68 10.95 2.12 -17.17
C SER A 68 12.34 2.37 -17.80
N ASP A 69 12.46 2.18 -19.12
CA ASP A 69 13.68 2.44 -19.89
C ASP A 69 13.82 3.90 -20.35
N ASP A 70 12.83 4.76 -20.05
CA ASP A 70 12.85 6.16 -20.46
C ASP A 70 13.39 7.07 -19.35
N ARG A 71 14.20 8.06 -19.75
CA ARG A 71 14.65 9.18 -18.94
C ARG A 71 13.81 10.41 -19.28
N GLY A 72 13.58 11.35 -18.36
CA GLY A 72 12.80 12.56 -18.66
C GLY A 72 12.49 13.42 -17.44
N TRP A 73 11.70 14.46 -17.64
CA TRP A 73 11.38 15.46 -16.63
C TRP A 73 9.92 15.36 -16.21
N VAL A 74 9.69 15.39 -14.90
CA VAL A 74 8.37 15.38 -14.27
C VAL A 74 8.26 16.59 -13.34
N SER A 75 7.08 17.18 -13.24
CA SER A 75 6.87 18.24 -12.26
C SER A 75 6.93 17.67 -10.84
N SER A 76 7.71 18.30 -9.97
CA SER A 76 7.90 17.85 -8.58
C SER A 76 6.60 17.81 -7.79
N GLN A 77 5.59 18.61 -8.17
CA GLN A 77 4.29 18.62 -7.52
C GLN A 77 3.54 17.28 -7.57
N TYR A 78 4.00 16.35 -8.42
CA TYR A 78 3.46 15.00 -8.55
C TYR A 78 4.42 13.93 -8.03
N LEU A 79 5.49 14.31 -7.32
CA LEU A 79 6.51 13.39 -6.85
C LEU A 79 6.52 13.31 -5.33
N GLU A 80 6.69 12.09 -4.85
CA GLU A 80 7.19 11.79 -3.52
C GLU A 80 8.64 11.32 -3.62
N TYR A 81 9.42 11.66 -2.62
CA TYR A 81 10.85 11.35 -2.54
C TYR A 81 11.12 10.45 -1.34
N LEU A 82 11.92 9.41 -1.53
CA LEU A 82 12.33 8.53 -0.43
C LEU A 82 13.43 9.22 0.40
N TYR A 83 13.06 9.71 1.57
CA TYR A 83 13.97 10.32 2.52
C TYR A 83 13.95 9.54 3.84
N ARG A 84 15.11 9.18 4.40
CA ARG A 84 15.22 8.42 5.67
C ARG A 84 14.20 7.29 5.80
N ASN A 85 14.09 6.46 4.76
CA ASN A 85 13.20 5.29 4.68
C ASN A 85 11.69 5.59 4.75
N HIS A 86 11.26 6.81 4.44
CA HIS A 86 9.85 7.18 4.29
C HIS A 86 9.67 8.05 3.04
N TYR A 87 8.53 7.90 2.36
CA TYR A 87 8.17 8.76 1.25
C TYR A 87 7.63 10.08 1.79
N VAL A 88 8.17 11.19 1.29
CA VAL A 88 7.71 12.54 1.62
C VAL A 88 7.26 13.27 0.37
N TYR A 89 6.25 14.12 0.50
CA TYR A 89 5.82 14.97 -0.60
C TYR A 89 6.93 15.94 -0.98
N LEU A 90 7.46 15.80 -2.20
CA LEU A 90 8.73 16.44 -2.58
C LEU A 90 8.70 17.97 -2.47
N PRO A 91 7.66 18.70 -2.93
CA PRO A 91 7.60 20.15 -2.80
C PRO A 91 7.72 20.70 -1.38
N ASP A 92 7.20 19.98 -0.39
CA ASP A 92 7.21 20.43 1.01
C ASP A 92 8.59 20.17 1.67
N TYR A 93 9.45 19.36 1.02
CA TYR A 93 10.72 18.89 1.58
C TYR A 93 11.95 19.21 0.72
N ALA A 94 11.78 19.73 -0.50
CA ALA A 94 12.88 19.90 -1.45
C ALA A 94 14.02 20.78 -0.93
N ASP A 95 13.72 21.76 -0.06
CA ASP A 95 14.72 22.64 0.56
C ASP A 95 15.36 22.04 1.83
N VAL A 96 14.80 20.94 2.36
CA VAL A 96 15.28 20.26 3.58
C VAL A 96 16.15 19.06 3.25
N ILE A 97 15.83 18.35 2.16
CA ILE A 97 16.43 17.04 1.84
C ILE A 97 17.60 17.13 0.84
N ASP A 98 18.07 18.34 0.53
CA ASP A 98 19.17 18.64 -0.40
C ASP A 98 19.10 17.79 -1.69
N VAL A 99 17.93 17.80 -2.34
CA VAL A 99 17.76 17.07 -3.61
C VAL A 99 18.84 17.56 -4.59
N PRO A 100 19.62 16.65 -5.22
CA PRO A 100 20.67 17.06 -6.14
C PRO A 100 20.16 18.01 -7.21
N VAL A 101 20.84 19.14 -7.39
CA VAL A 101 20.46 20.11 -8.43
C VAL A 101 21.11 19.71 -9.75
N VAL A 102 20.28 19.37 -10.74
CA VAL A 102 20.74 18.95 -12.07
C VAL A 102 20.44 20.01 -13.12
N PRO A 103 21.43 20.41 -13.95
CA PRO A 103 21.18 21.36 -15.03
C PRO A 103 20.47 20.66 -16.19
N PHE A 104 19.64 21.42 -16.91
CA PHE A 104 19.11 20.99 -18.20
C PHE A 104 19.81 21.71 -19.34
N VAL A 105 20.57 20.94 -20.13
CA VAL A 105 21.17 21.39 -21.39
C VAL A 105 20.53 20.56 -22.50
N LEU A 106 19.68 21.22 -23.30
CA LEU A 106 18.85 20.56 -24.32
C LEU A 106 19.68 19.65 -25.22
N THR A 107 20.76 20.19 -25.81
CA THR A 107 21.55 19.48 -26.82
C THR A 107 22.12 18.17 -26.26
N SER A 108 22.90 18.22 -25.17
CA SER A 108 23.53 17.02 -24.60
C SER A 108 22.51 16.03 -24.05
N TYR A 109 21.47 16.53 -23.36
CA TYR A 109 20.43 15.67 -22.80
C TYR A 109 19.67 14.92 -23.90
N TRP A 110 19.28 15.61 -24.96
CA TRP A 110 18.55 14.99 -26.06
C TRP A 110 19.43 14.05 -26.88
N SER A 111 20.71 14.39 -27.11
CA SER A 111 21.64 13.49 -27.81
C SER A 111 21.85 12.19 -27.05
N ASN A 112 21.88 12.23 -25.71
CA ASN A 112 22.01 11.03 -24.89
C ASN A 112 20.76 10.14 -24.87
N TYR A 113 19.57 10.73 -24.79
CA TYR A 113 18.34 9.96 -24.48
C TYR A 113 17.35 9.86 -25.64
N TYR A 114 17.42 10.74 -26.64
CA TYR A 114 16.30 10.93 -27.58
C TYR A 114 16.70 11.08 -29.06
N SER A 115 17.91 10.68 -29.45
CA SER A 115 18.39 10.75 -30.83
C SER A 115 17.43 10.13 -31.86
N GLY A 116 16.70 9.09 -31.48
CA GLY A 116 15.70 8.42 -32.32
C GLY A 116 14.28 9.03 -32.27
N ARG A 117 13.99 10.03 -31.44
CA ARG A 117 12.62 10.55 -31.29
C ARG A 117 12.25 11.51 -32.45
N PRO A 118 11.00 11.50 -32.96
CA PRO A 118 10.62 12.27 -34.16
C PRO A 118 10.87 13.78 -34.07
N TRP A 119 10.77 14.34 -32.86
CA TRP A 119 10.95 15.76 -32.58
C TRP A 119 12.41 16.17 -32.36
N TYR A 120 13.34 15.22 -32.27
CA TYR A 120 14.78 15.45 -32.05
C TYR A 120 15.38 16.39 -33.09
N ARG A 121 15.02 16.18 -34.37
CA ARG A 121 15.46 16.98 -35.52
C ARG A 121 15.12 18.48 -35.43
N ARG A 122 14.20 18.89 -34.54
CA ARG A 122 13.83 20.30 -34.32
C ARG A 122 14.62 20.95 -33.18
N HIS A 123 15.90 20.62 -33.03
CA HIS A 123 16.76 21.17 -31.96
C HIS A 123 16.72 22.69 -31.87
N ALA A 124 16.82 23.41 -32.99
CA ALA A 124 16.84 24.87 -33.00
C ALA A 124 15.55 25.48 -32.41
N TYR A 125 14.39 24.93 -32.79
CA TYR A 125 13.09 25.32 -32.24
C TYR A 125 13.04 25.10 -30.73
N TRP A 126 13.41 23.90 -30.27
CA TRP A 126 13.36 23.56 -28.85
C TRP A 126 14.39 24.32 -28.02
N ASN A 127 15.52 24.68 -28.60
CA ASN A 127 16.53 25.51 -27.93
C ASN A 127 16.01 26.93 -27.71
N SER A 128 15.33 27.50 -28.71
CA SER A 128 14.65 28.79 -28.60
C SER A 128 13.50 28.75 -27.57
N TYR A 129 12.68 27.69 -27.61
CA TYR A 129 11.63 27.45 -26.61
C TYR A 129 12.22 27.38 -25.20
N TRP A 130 13.28 26.61 -24.99
CA TRP A 130 13.92 26.50 -23.67
C TRP A 130 14.47 27.84 -23.19
N SER A 131 15.17 28.57 -24.06
CA SER A 131 15.77 29.86 -23.73
C SER A 131 14.72 30.88 -23.26
N SER A 132 13.53 30.87 -23.87
CA SER A 132 12.41 31.74 -23.51
C SER A 132 11.63 31.29 -22.27
N HIS A 133 11.60 29.99 -21.97
CA HIS A 133 10.75 29.42 -20.89
C HIS A 133 11.51 29.01 -19.64
N ARG A 134 12.85 29.05 -19.65
CA ARG A 134 13.69 28.60 -18.52
C ARG A 134 13.33 29.28 -17.20
N SER A 135 13.08 30.59 -17.21
CA SER A 135 12.73 31.34 -15.99
C SER A 135 11.42 30.85 -15.35
N ILE A 136 10.44 30.52 -16.18
CA ILE A 136 9.15 29.96 -15.76
C ILE A 136 9.35 28.54 -15.24
N ALA A 137 10.14 27.73 -15.94
CA ALA A 137 10.44 26.35 -15.53
C ALA A 137 11.21 26.26 -14.21
N THR A 138 12.03 27.26 -13.85
CA THR A 138 12.70 27.31 -12.55
C THR A 138 11.83 27.83 -11.42
N ARG A 139 10.63 28.36 -11.72
CA ARG A 139 9.73 28.91 -10.70
C ARG A 139 8.80 27.81 -10.21
N MET A 140 8.83 27.55 -8.92
CA MET A 140 7.87 26.66 -8.26
C MET A 140 6.47 27.28 -8.32
N THR A 141 5.58 26.75 -9.16
CA THR A 141 4.16 27.11 -9.19
C THR A 141 3.34 25.91 -8.77
N LEU A 142 3.00 25.84 -7.49
CA LEU A 142 2.20 24.75 -6.94
C LEU A 142 0.72 24.98 -7.24
N ASP A 143 0.10 24.03 -7.94
CA ASP A 143 -1.36 23.95 -7.98
C ASP A 143 -1.88 23.49 -6.60
N PRO A 144 -2.72 24.28 -5.90
CA PRO A 144 -3.28 23.90 -4.61
C PRO A 144 -4.00 22.55 -4.61
N ARG A 145 -4.62 22.17 -5.73
CA ARG A 145 -5.29 20.87 -5.87
C ARG A 145 -4.27 19.75 -5.96
N ALA A 146 -3.23 19.91 -6.78
CA ALA A 146 -2.13 18.94 -6.86
C ALA A 146 -1.43 18.76 -5.50
N ALA A 147 -1.17 19.87 -4.80
CA ALA A 147 -0.57 19.82 -3.45
C ALA A 147 -1.46 19.10 -2.43
N ARG A 148 -2.78 19.30 -2.49
CA ARG A 148 -3.73 18.57 -1.64
C ARG A 148 -3.67 17.06 -1.92
N ILE A 149 -3.67 16.66 -3.19
CA ILE A 149 -3.63 15.25 -3.59
C ILE A 149 -2.30 14.62 -3.19
N GLY A 150 -1.17 15.29 -3.46
CA GLY A 150 0.15 14.78 -3.10
C GLY A 150 0.31 14.58 -1.60
N ARG A 151 -0.06 15.58 -0.79
CA ARG A 151 -0.04 15.43 0.67
C ARG A 151 -0.99 14.34 1.19
N ALA A 152 -2.16 14.16 0.57
CA ALA A 152 -3.07 13.08 0.93
C ALA A 152 -2.47 11.71 0.63
N ALA A 153 -1.88 11.54 -0.56
CA ALA A 153 -1.21 10.30 -0.94
C ALA A 153 -0.09 9.92 0.04
N THR A 154 0.72 10.89 0.47
CA THR A 154 1.80 10.64 1.45
C THR A 154 1.26 10.22 2.81
N ARG A 155 0.15 10.83 3.28
CA ARG A 155 -0.50 10.42 4.54
C ARG A 155 -1.08 9.02 4.44
N ASP A 156 -1.76 8.70 3.34
CA ASP A 156 -2.35 7.38 3.13
C ASP A 156 -1.27 6.29 3.11
N ALA A 157 -0.13 6.58 2.48
CA ALA A 157 1.04 5.71 2.49
C ALA A 157 1.62 5.52 3.92
N ALA A 158 1.73 6.60 4.70
CA ALA A 158 2.18 6.51 6.09
C ALA A 158 1.23 5.65 6.96
N VAL A 159 -0.09 5.87 6.83
CA VAL A 159 -1.11 5.07 7.54
C VAL A 159 -1.06 3.59 7.14
N ALA A 160 -0.82 3.30 5.85
CA ALA A 160 -0.66 1.93 5.37
C ALA A 160 0.56 1.25 6.02
N LEU A 161 1.71 1.93 6.09
CA LEU A 161 2.92 1.42 6.74
C LEU A 161 2.72 1.19 8.25
N GLU A 162 2.02 2.10 8.94
CA GLU A 162 1.64 1.90 10.34
C GLU A 162 0.75 0.66 10.52
N ARG A 163 -0.25 0.48 9.66
CA ARG A 163 -1.16 -0.67 9.70
C ARG A 163 -0.44 -1.99 9.46
N GLU A 164 0.55 -2.01 8.55
CA GLU A 164 1.40 -3.17 8.34
C GLU A 164 2.27 -3.46 9.57
N GLY A 165 2.84 -2.43 10.19
CA GLY A 165 3.57 -2.57 11.46
C GLY A 165 2.69 -3.13 12.59
N VAL A 166 1.45 -2.68 12.72
CA VAL A 166 0.47 -3.22 13.68
C VAL A 166 0.13 -4.67 13.36
N ARG A 167 -0.06 -5.03 12.09
CA ARG A 167 -0.30 -6.42 11.66
C ARG A 167 0.89 -7.33 11.99
N GLY A 168 2.12 -6.86 11.74
CA GLY A 168 3.35 -7.55 12.11
C GLY A 168 3.43 -7.80 13.62
N LYS A 169 3.14 -6.78 14.45
CA LYS A 169 3.06 -6.93 15.91
C LYS A 169 1.99 -7.95 16.32
N GLY A 170 0.80 -7.92 15.71
CA GLY A 170 -0.26 -8.90 15.95
C GLY A 170 0.18 -10.34 15.66
N ALA A 171 0.90 -10.57 14.55
CA ALA A 171 1.47 -11.88 14.23
C ALA A 171 2.50 -12.34 15.28
N THR A 172 3.37 -11.44 15.77
CA THR A 172 4.34 -11.79 16.84
C THR A 172 3.66 -12.10 18.18
N ILE A 173 2.55 -11.44 18.50
CA ILE A 173 1.77 -11.71 19.71
C ILE A 173 1.06 -13.06 19.58
N SER A 174 0.44 -13.34 18.42
CA SER A 174 -0.19 -14.62 18.13
C SER A 174 0.81 -15.79 18.20
N GLY A 175 2.02 -15.61 17.65
CA GLY A 175 3.10 -16.59 17.75
C GLY A 175 3.54 -16.85 19.19
N ARG A 176 3.67 -15.80 20.02
CA ARG A 176 3.95 -15.93 21.46
C ARG A 176 2.82 -16.67 22.20
N ASN A 177 1.57 -16.35 21.92
CA ASN A 177 0.42 -17.04 22.51
C ASN A 177 0.41 -18.53 22.14
N ALA A 178 0.72 -18.87 20.88
CA ALA A 178 0.85 -20.26 20.45
C ALA A 178 2.04 -20.98 21.10
N ALA A 179 3.16 -20.28 21.34
CA ALA A 179 4.30 -20.82 22.06
C ALA A 179 3.97 -21.09 23.54
N ASN A 180 3.17 -20.24 24.18
CA ASN A 180 2.71 -20.40 25.56
C ASN A 180 1.60 -21.45 25.72
N ALA A 181 0.79 -21.70 24.69
CA ALA A 181 -0.24 -22.76 24.72
C ALA A 181 0.36 -24.18 24.81
N ARG A 182 1.60 -24.39 24.34
CA ARG A 182 2.29 -25.69 24.42
C ARG A 182 2.62 -26.10 25.87
N PRO A 183 3.25 -25.27 26.70
CA PRO A 183 3.43 -25.57 28.12
C PRO A 183 2.09 -25.67 28.86
N ASP A 184 1.07 -24.86 28.53
CA ASP A 184 -0.25 -24.98 29.17
C ASP A 184 -0.91 -26.35 28.90
N ALA A 185 -0.83 -26.84 27.66
CA ALA A 185 -1.30 -28.19 27.33
C ALA A 185 -0.47 -29.30 28.03
N ALA A 186 0.84 -29.08 28.21
CA ALA A 186 1.71 -29.98 28.95
C ALA A 186 1.43 -29.98 30.47
N ILE A 187 0.99 -28.84 31.02
CA ILE A 187 0.55 -28.74 32.41
C ILE A 187 -0.79 -29.46 32.58
N ALA A 188 -1.76 -29.21 31.70
CA ALA A 188 -3.07 -29.89 31.74
C ALA A 188 -2.97 -31.42 31.63
N THR A 189 -2.03 -31.93 30.81
CA THR A 189 -1.78 -33.38 30.71
C THR A 189 -1.11 -33.95 31.97
N ARG A 190 -0.22 -33.20 32.63
CA ARG A 190 0.32 -33.60 33.94
C ARG A 190 -0.76 -33.64 34.99
N ASP A 191 -1.62 -32.63 35.06
CA ASP A 191 -2.71 -32.57 36.05
C ASP A 191 -3.71 -33.73 35.86
N ALA A 192 -4.04 -34.06 34.61
CA ALA A 192 -4.87 -35.22 34.32
C ALA A 192 -4.21 -36.56 34.71
N ALA A 193 -2.88 -36.66 34.59
CA ALA A 193 -2.13 -37.84 35.04
C ALA A 193 -2.08 -37.94 36.57
N ILE A 194 -1.95 -36.81 37.27
CA ILE A 194 -2.00 -36.74 38.73
C ILE A 194 -3.39 -37.16 39.22
N ALA A 195 -4.47 -36.61 38.64
CA ALA A 195 -5.84 -36.98 39.01
C ALA A 195 -6.13 -38.49 38.81
N LYS A 196 -5.57 -39.11 37.76
CA LYS A 196 -5.68 -40.57 37.55
C LYS A 196 -4.90 -41.36 38.60
N ARG A 197 -3.72 -40.88 39.01
CA ARG A 197 -2.94 -41.49 40.11
C ARG A 197 -3.69 -41.39 41.43
N ASP A 198 -4.29 -40.24 41.74
CA ASP A 198 -5.08 -40.06 42.96
C ASP A 198 -6.29 -40.98 42.97
N ALA A 199 -7.03 -41.08 41.87
CA ALA A 199 -8.17 -42.01 41.77
C ALA A 199 -7.77 -43.49 41.94
N THR A 200 -6.58 -43.87 41.48
CA THR A 200 -6.07 -45.24 41.67
C THR A 200 -5.58 -45.50 43.09
N ILE A 201 -4.99 -44.50 43.76
CA ILE A 201 -4.66 -44.55 45.18
C ILE A 201 -5.94 -44.71 46.02
N THR A 202 -6.95 -43.86 45.81
CA THR A 202 -8.24 -43.94 46.51
C THR A 202 -8.91 -45.31 46.32
N LYS A 203 -8.82 -45.91 45.13
CA LYS A 203 -9.36 -47.24 44.85
C LYS A 203 -8.59 -48.36 45.56
N ARG A 204 -7.27 -48.24 45.69
CA ARG A 204 -6.44 -49.17 46.48
C ARG A 204 -6.76 -49.08 47.97
N ASP A 205 -6.97 -47.87 48.49
CA ASP A 205 -7.28 -47.66 49.91
C ASP A 205 -8.69 -48.14 50.29
N ALA A 206 -9.62 -48.17 49.34
CA ALA A 206 -10.96 -48.73 49.53
C ALA A 206 -11.01 -50.27 49.58
N ALA A 207 -10.04 -50.96 48.99
CA ALA A 207 -9.98 -52.43 48.97
C ALA A 207 -9.88 -53.07 50.37
N PRO A 208 -8.98 -52.62 51.29
CA PRO A 208 -8.93 -53.16 52.65
C PRO A 208 -10.13 -52.77 53.51
N ALA A 209 -10.89 -51.71 53.14
CA ALA A 209 -12.15 -51.38 53.80
C ALA A 209 -13.28 -52.36 53.41
N ALA A 210 -13.32 -52.78 52.14
CA ALA A 210 -14.27 -53.78 51.67
C ALA A 210 -14.01 -55.16 52.26
N ASP A 211 -12.75 -55.57 52.42
CA ASP A 211 -12.41 -56.84 53.07
C ASP A 211 -12.76 -56.87 54.56
N ARG A 212 -12.54 -55.77 55.30
CA ARG A 212 -13.02 -55.67 56.70
C ARG A 212 -14.54 -55.70 56.81
N ALA A 213 -15.26 -55.04 55.90
CA ALA A 213 -16.72 -55.06 55.88
C ALA A 213 -17.28 -56.46 55.54
N ARG A 214 -16.58 -57.21 54.68
CA ARG A 214 -16.94 -58.59 54.33
C ARG A 214 -16.69 -59.54 55.49
N ALA A 215 -15.55 -59.41 56.17
CA ALA A 215 -15.21 -60.17 57.38
C ALA A 215 -16.26 -59.99 58.49
N GLY A 216 -16.64 -58.73 58.78
CA GLY A 216 -17.68 -58.44 59.78
C GLY A 216 -19.08 -58.92 59.38
N ARG A 217 -19.40 -59.02 58.08
CA ARG A 217 -20.66 -59.60 57.60
C ARG A 217 -20.69 -61.13 57.78
N SER A 218 -19.58 -61.82 57.51
CA SER A 218 -19.47 -63.26 57.74
C SER A 218 -19.59 -63.62 59.23
N GLU A 219 -19.02 -62.83 60.13
CA GLU A 219 -19.18 -63.01 61.58
C GLU A 219 -20.63 -62.84 62.03
N ARG A 220 -21.32 -61.81 61.52
CA ARG A 220 -22.74 -61.57 61.85
C ARG A 220 -23.65 -62.72 61.40
N ILE A 221 -23.42 -63.27 60.20
CA ILE A 221 -24.19 -64.42 59.68
C ILE A 221 -23.91 -65.69 60.50
N ALA A 222 -22.67 -65.89 60.97
CA ALA A 222 -22.33 -67.01 61.84
C ALA A 222 -23.07 -66.92 63.18
N HIS A 223 -23.08 -65.74 63.82
CA HIS A 223 -23.80 -65.50 65.08
C HIS A 223 -25.32 -65.66 64.95
N GLU A 224 -25.90 -65.23 63.83
CA GLU A 224 -27.35 -65.35 63.60
C GLU A 224 -27.77 -66.82 63.43
N ARG A 225 -26.95 -67.64 62.76
CA ARG A 225 -27.17 -69.09 62.64
C ARG A 225 -27.09 -69.80 63.99
N THR A 226 -26.16 -69.43 64.87
CA THR A 226 -26.08 -70.01 66.22
C THR A 226 -27.33 -69.70 67.04
N ASN A 227 -27.89 -68.49 66.88
CA ASN A 227 -29.02 -68.02 67.68
C ASN A 227 -30.37 -68.66 67.25
N VAL A 228 -30.51 -69.03 65.97
CA VAL A 228 -31.69 -69.74 65.44
C VAL A 228 -31.71 -71.20 65.88
N GLN A 229 -30.55 -71.84 66.01
CA GLN A 229 -30.45 -73.24 66.42
C GLN A 229 -30.88 -73.48 67.89
N THR A 230 -30.78 -72.45 68.75
CA THR A 230 -31.14 -72.51 70.18
C THR A 230 -32.61 -72.22 70.50
N ARG A 231 -33.47 -71.94 69.52
CA ARG A 231 -34.90 -71.65 69.78
C ARG A 231 -35.78 -72.90 69.64
N ASN A 232 -36.32 -73.33 70.79
CA ASN A 232 -37.30 -74.41 70.98
C ASN A 232 -38.64 -74.08 70.26
N PRO A 233 -39.35 -75.03 69.61
CA PRO A 233 -40.45 -74.71 68.70
C PRO A 233 -41.81 -74.43 69.36
N ARG A 234 -41.86 -73.94 70.61
CA ARG A 234 -43.14 -73.64 71.31
C ARG A 234 -43.59 -72.18 71.29
N ASP A 235 -42.83 -71.24 70.71
CA ASP A 235 -43.21 -69.82 70.64
C ASP A 235 -43.81 -69.39 69.28
N GLY A 236 -44.56 -70.29 68.62
CA GLY A 236 -45.18 -70.04 67.31
C GLY A 236 -46.55 -69.35 67.34
N GLN A 237 -47.21 -69.23 68.51
CA GLN A 237 -48.61 -68.82 68.59
C GLN A 237 -48.88 -67.45 69.25
N ALA A 238 -47.84 -66.67 69.56
CA ALA A 238 -48.00 -65.35 70.20
C ALA A 238 -47.72 -64.14 69.28
N ARG A 239 -47.74 -64.31 67.95
CA ARG A 239 -47.53 -63.21 66.98
C ARG A 239 -48.60 -63.07 65.90
N MET A 240 -49.79 -63.62 66.14
CA MET A 240 -51.01 -63.14 65.49
C MET A 240 -51.87 -62.53 66.59
N MET A 241 -52.29 -61.28 66.42
CA MET A 241 -52.90 -60.40 67.43
C MET A 241 -51.91 -59.52 68.21
N HIS A 242 -51.31 -58.52 67.54
CA HIS A 242 -51.21 -57.11 68.00
C HIS A 242 -50.26 -56.32 67.07
N GLU A 243 -50.69 -56.02 65.85
CA GLU A 243 -50.13 -54.89 65.09
C GLU A 243 -51.14 -54.39 64.07
N ARG A 244 -52.19 -53.74 64.57
CA ARG A 244 -53.11 -52.92 63.77
C ARG A 244 -53.79 -51.87 64.64
N ALA A 245 -53.01 -50.90 65.10
CA ALA A 245 -53.52 -49.61 65.54
C ALA A 245 -52.36 -48.65 65.82
N ALA A 246 -52.08 -47.73 64.89
CA ALA A 246 -51.76 -46.33 65.18
C ALA A 246 -51.34 -45.60 63.89
N SER A 247 -52.32 -45.02 63.20
CA SER A 247 -52.11 -43.90 62.26
C SER A 247 -52.97 -42.73 62.77
N PRO A 248 -52.44 -41.50 62.90
CA PRO A 248 -53.27 -40.33 63.11
C PRO A 248 -53.46 -39.56 61.80
N ALA A 249 -54.68 -39.06 61.61
CA ALA A 249 -55.06 -38.08 60.61
C ALA A 249 -55.61 -36.84 61.34
N ALA A 250 -55.20 -35.64 60.94
CA ALA A 250 -56.10 -34.49 60.74
C ALA A 250 -55.37 -33.20 60.29
N VAL A 251 -55.77 -32.74 59.08
CA VAL A 251 -56.22 -31.38 58.71
C VAL A 251 -55.24 -30.19 58.76
N ARG A 252 -54.96 -29.59 57.57
CA ARG A 252 -55.20 -28.14 57.32
C ARG A 252 -55.20 -27.75 55.83
N ALA A 253 -56.33 -27.14 55.45
CA ALA A 253 -56.61 -26.06 54.50
C ALA A 253 -55.88 -25.95 53.12
N GLN A 254 -56.69 -25.99 52.06
CA GLN A 254 -56.39 -25.49 50.71
C GLN A 254 -56.79 -24.00 50.57
N PRO A 255 -56.17 -23.25 49.64
CA PRO A 255 -56.93 -22.28 48.86
C PRO A 255 -56.71 -22.39 47.34
N MET A 256 -57.70 -21.85 46.63
CA MET A 256 -57.96 -21.97 45.19
C MET A 256 -56.95 -21.23 44.29
N ALA A 257 -56.77 -21.75 43.08
CA ALA A 257 -56.04 -21.12 41.99
C ALA A 257 -56.96 -20.23 41.13
N ARG A 258 -56.54 -18.98 40.87
CA ARG A 258 -57.00 -18.13 39.76
C ARG A 258 -55.77 -17.50 39.08
N ALA A 259 -55.97 -17.18 37.81
CA ALA A 259 -55.03 -17.03 36.70
C ALA A 259 -54.06 -15.82 36.67
N HIS A 260 -53.17 -15.91 35.66
CA HIS A 260 -52.36 -14.88 34.98
C HIS A 260 -50.94 -14.62 35.50
N GLU A 261 -49.94 -14.99 34.70
CA GLU A 261 -49.12 -14.08 33.87
C GLU A 261 -47.81 -14.80 33.50
N ALA A 262 -47.47 -14.87 32.21
CA ALA A 262 -46.24 -15.49 31.71
C ALA A 262 -45.04 -14.52 31.75
N PRO A 263 -43.80 -15.04 31.72
CA PRO A 263 -42.92 -14.56 30.65
C PRO A 263 -42.08 -15.66 29.96
N ARG A 264 -42.18 -15.61 28.62
CA ARG A 264 -41.11 -15.74 27.60
C ARG A 264 -39.79 -16.40 28.04
N VAL A 265 -39.40 -17.49 27.34
CA VAL A 265 -38.36 -17.44 26.29
C VAL A 265 -38.60 -18.57 25.29
N SER A 266 -38.77 -18.21 24.01
CA SER A 266 -39.02 -19.14 22.91
C SER A 266 -37.78 -19.91 22.50
N ALA A 267 -38.00 -21.18 22.18
CA ALA A 267 -37.08 -22.09 21.53
C ALA A 267 -36.68 -21.63 20.12
N ALA A 268 -35.47 -22.04 19.73
CA ALA A 268 -34.88 -21.89 18.42
C ALA A 268 -35.69 -22.55 17.29
N PRO A 269 -35.66 -22.02 16.06
CA PRO A 269 -36.04 -22.78 14.89
C PRO A 269 -34.82 -23.25 14.08
N ALA A 270 -35.02 -24.43 13.50
CA ALA A 270 -34.13 -25.15 12.61
C ALA A 270 -33.78 -24.37 11.33
N ALA A 271 -32.57 -24.63 10.84
CA ALA A 271 -32.05 -24.18 9.57
C ALA A 271 -32.87 -24.73 8.39
N ARG A 272 -33.21 -23.83 7.45
CA ARG A 272 -33.53 -24.17 6.06
C ARG A 272 -32.56 -23.46 5.14
N SER A 273 -32.07 -24.21 4.17
CA SER A 273 -31.21 -23.82 3.07
C SER A 273 -31.91 -22.84 2.12
N ALA A 274 -31.28 -21.70 1.88
CA ALA A 274 -31.64 -20.76 0.82
C ALA A 274 -30.45 -20.62 -0.15
N THR A 275 -30.73 -20.81 -1.43
CA THR A 275 -29.82 -20.67 -2.56
C THR A 275 -29.39 -19.20 -2.77
N PRO A 276 -28.18 -18.93 -3.29
CA PRO A 276 -27.73 -17.56 -3.53
C PRO A 276 -28.33 -17.01 -4.84
N HIS A 277 -29.08 -15.91 -4.71
CA HIS A 277 -29.52 -15.11 -5.86
C HIS A 277 -28.34 -14.27 -6.37
N VAL A 278 -27.97 -14.50 -7.62
CA VAL A 278 -26.99 -13.70 -8.37
C VAL A 278 -27.58 -12.30 -8.61
N ALA A 279 -27.00 -11.29 -7.98
CA ALA A 279 -27.28 -9.90 -8.30
C ALA A 279 -26.68 -9.58 -9.69
N ARG A 280 -27.54 -9.36 -10.68
CA ARG A 280 -27.19 -8.79 -11.98
C ARG A 280 -26.85 -7.29 -11.82
N PRO A 281 -25.83 -6.76 -12.50
CA PRO A 281 -25.62 -5.33 -12.55
C PRO A 281 -26.69 -4.66 -13.43
N ASN A 282 -27.26 -3.58 -12.89
CA ASN A 282 -28.23 -2.72 -13.56
C ASN A 282 -27.50 -1.88 -14.62
N VAL A 283 -27.71 -2.20 -15.91
CA VAL A 283 -27.26 -1.37 -17.03
C VAL A 283 -28.37 -0.40 -17.35
N SER A 284 -28.26 0.84 -16.88
CA SER A 284 -29.11 1.94 -17.33
C SER A 284 -28.33 2.78 -18.34
N HIS A 285 -28.79 2.72 -19.59
CA HIS A 285 -28.35 3.54 -20.71
C HIS A 285 -28.63 5.03 -20.43
N GLY A 286 -27.57 5.81 -20.23
CA GLY A 286 -27.60 7.27 -20.37
C GLY A 286 -27.07 7.65 -21.75
N ALA A 287 -27.94 8.13 -22.63
CA ALA A 287 -27.56 8.69 -23.93
C ALA A 287 -26.75 10.00 -23.75
N PRO A 288 -25.74 10.28 -24.58
CA PRO A 288 -25.08 11.57 -24.60
C PRO A 288 -25.85 12.58 -25.46
N MET A 289 -26.22 13.72 -24.88
CA MET A 289 -26.66 14.89 -25.64
C MET A 289 -25.55 15.94 -25.75
N ASN A 290 -25.22 16.24 -27.01
CA ASN A 290 -24.73 17.49 -27.59
C ASN A 290 -23.38 18.07 -27.15
N ALA A 291 -22.40 17.95 -28.05
CA ALA A 291 -21.62 19.10 -28.51
C ALA A 291 -21.38 18.97 -30.02
N ARG A 292 -22.11 19.77 -30.79
CA ARG A 292 -21.87 20.02 -32.21
C ARG A 292 -20.50 20.71 -32.36
N ALA A 293 -19.49 19.97 -32.79
CA ALA A 293 -18.30 20.55 -33.38
C ALA A 293 -18.55 20.72 -34.89
N GLN A 294 -18.65 21.96 -35.32
CA GLN A 294 -18.63 22.36 -36.73
C GLN A 294 -17.28 21.97 -37.33
N MET A 295 -17.31 21.09 -38.32
CA MET A 295 -16.19 20.84 -39.23
C MET A 295 -16.30 21.84 -40.40
N PRO A 296 -15.25 22.59 -40.77
CA PRO A 296 -15.21 23.22 -42.07
C PRO A 296 -14.91 22.14 -43.14
N ALA A 297 -15.79 22.05 -44.14
CA ALA A 297 -15.61 21.21 -45.31
C ALA A 297 -14.43 21.70 -46.19
N PRO A 298 -13.81 20.82 -47.00
CA PRO A 298 -12.75 21.19 -47.93
C PRO A 298 -13.38 21.88 -49.15
N ARG A 299 -12.88 23.06 -49.52
CA ARG A 299 -13.25 23.70 -50.79
C ARG A 299 -12.42 23.11 -51.93
N ALA A 300 -13.11 22.43 -52.84
CA ALA A 300 -12.63 22.10 -54.18
C ALA A 300 -12.68 23.32 -55.11
N ALA A 301 -11.82 23.30 -56.13
CA ALA A 301 -11.77 24.17 -57.33
C ALA A 301 -13.15 24.29 -58.03
N ALA A 302 -13.53 25.26 -58.87
CA ALA A 302 -12.92 26.14 -59.89
C ALA A 302 -14.02 27.23 -60.24
N PRO A 303 -13.99 28.12 -61.27
CA PRO A 303 -13.08 28.24 -62.41
C PRO A 303 -12.55 29.67 -62.72
N ALA A 304 -11.75 29.72 -63.79
CA ALA A 304 -11.10 30.87 -64.39
C ALA A 304 -12.05 31.97 -64.87
N THR A 305 -11.61 33.21 -64.72
CA THR A 305 -11.93 34.31 -65.64
C THR A 305 -10.64 35.06 -66.00
N SER A 306 -10.47 35.22 -67.30
CA SER A 306 -9.44 35.98 -68.00
C SER A 306 -9.64 37.50 -67.81
N HIS A 307 -8.62 38.27 -68.25
CA HIS A 307 -8.45 39.72 -68.46
C HIS A 307 -7.14 40.14 -67.73
N GLY A 308 -6.06 40.63 -68.34
CA GLY A 308 -5.83 41.21 -69.66
C GLY A 308 -5.04 42.52 -69.45
N GLY A 309 -3.77 42.56 -69.91
CA GLY A 309 -2.90 43.76 -69.91
C GLY A 309 -2.14 43.96 -68.59
N GLY A 310 -0.83 44.21 -68.54
CA GLY A 310 0.10 44.76 -69.52
C GLY A 310 0.95 45.81 -68.78
N GLY A 311 2.27 45.64 -68.74
CA GLY A 311 3.21 46.70 -68.36
C GLY A 311 3.87 46.57 -66.98
N ALA A 312 5.09 46.02 -66.97
CA ALA A 312 6.18 46.53 -66.13
C ALA A 312 7.16 47.24 -67.08
N PRO A 313 7.85 48.32 -66.65
CA PRO A 313 9.15 48.05 -66.02
C PRO A 313 9.56 49.07 -64.94
N HIS A 314 10.43 48.64 -64.03
CA HIS A 314 11.69 49.36 -63.82
C HIS A 314 12.71 48.42 -63.17
N VAL A 315 13.89 48.45 -63.76
CA VAL A 315 15.07 47.65 -63.48
C VAL A 315 15.92 48.47 -62.52
N ASN A 316 16.34 47.91 -61.39
CA ASN A 316 17.38 48.48 -60.55
C ASN A 316 18.52 47.46 -60.43
N ALA A 317 19.62 47.71 -61.16
CA ALA A 317 20.87 47.00 -60.97
C ALA A 317 22.08 47.86 -61.40
N ALA A 318 23.00 48.02 -60.43
CA ALA A 318 24.44 48.32 -60.51
C ALA A 318 24.93 49.77 -60.77
N PRO A 319 25.99 50.15 -60.05
CA PRO A 319 27.09 50.93 -60.59
C PRO A 319 28.38 50.09 -60.66
N ARG A 320 28.98 50.00 -61.85
CA ARG A 320 30.42 49.72 -62.05
C ARG A 320 31.13 51.08 -62.11
N GLY A 321 32.22 51.29 -61.36
CA GLY A 321 33.61 51.20 -61.86
C GLY A 321 33.95 52.42 -62.73
N GLY A 322 35.01 53.19 -62.58
CA GLY A 322 36.26 53.12 -61.83
C GLY A 322 37.12 54.26 -62.39
N GLY A 323 37.90 54.93 -61.56
CA GLY A 323 38.81 56.00 -61.96
C GLY A 323 40.11 55.88 -61.19
N ALA A 324 41.18 55.57 -61.91
CA ALA A 324 42.54 55.45 -61.40
C ALA A 324 43.13 56.80 -60.94
N PRO A 325 44.22 56.77 -60.17
CA PRO A 325 45.29 57.73 -60.43
C PRO A 325 46.63 57.03 -60.62
N ALA A 326 47.35 57.46 -61.66
CA ALA A 326 48.76 57.17 -61.86
C ALA A 326 49.57 58.43 -61.52
N SER A 327 50.67 58.23 -60.78
CA SER A 327 51.95 58.97 -60.75
C SER A 327 52.45 59.24 -59.31
N GLY A 328 53.53 58.54 -58.92
CA GLY A 328 54.50 59.03 -57.92
C GLY A 328 55.61 59.83 -58.62
N PRO A 329 56.83 59.99 -58.05
CA PRO A 329 57.32 59.60 -56.73
C PRO A 329 58.14 60.71 -55.99
N GLY A 330 58.58 60.42 -54.76
CA GLY A 330 59.57 61.20 -53.99
C GLY A 330 59.28 61.02 -52.49
N GLY A 331 60.11 60.36 -51.67
CA GLY A 331 61.53 60.58 -51.47
C GLY A 331 61.68 61.13 -50.05
N GLY A 332 62.11 60.32 -49.08
CA GLY A 332 62.18 60.77 -47.68
C GLY A 332 62.64 59.69 -46.71
N HIS A 333 63.95 59.62 -46.54
CA HIS A 333 64.69 58.81 -45.56
C HIS A 333 64.44 59.24 -44.10
N GLN A 334 64.82 58.32 -43.18
CA GLN A 334 65.46 58.58 -41.87
C GLN A 334 64.48 58.84 -40.68
N LYS A 335 64.66 58.36 -39.44
CA LYS A 335 65.56 57.43 -38.72
C LYS A 335 64.98 57.25 -37.29
N HIS A 336 65.30 56.12 -36.66
CA HIS A 336 65.32 55.82 -35.22
C HIS A 336 64.00 55.77 -34.44
#